data_AF-F8UI72-F1
#
_entry.id   AF-F8UI72-F1
#
_cell.length_a   1.000
_cell.length_b   1.000
_cell.length_c   1.000
_cell.angle_alpha   90.00
_cell.angle_beta   90.00
_cell.angle_gamma   90.00
#
_symmetry.space_group_name_H-M   'P 1'
#
loop_
_entity.id
_entity.type
_entity.pdbx_description
1 polymer ?
#
loop_
_entity_poly.entity_id
_entity_poly.type
_entity_poly.pdbx_seq_one_letter_code
_entity_poly.pdbx_strand_id
1 'polypeptide(L)'
;EKELYPEPQVFKVHPPADLADILEGHFRPGFFIGVCTVVMKLFQCVFSEAKGPRHALFGKKDYQQQMVIRRMVQQFALPITIVAGETQRAADGLALSSRNGYLSESERAEAVQLSLALRGLARDALAAADALPRQLAGLEARAMHALATRGWQPDYLTVRRRADLQPPQASDASTPQS
;
A
#
# COMPACT_ATOMS: atom_id res chain seq x y z
N GLU A 1 3.58 -24.44 -3.43
CA GLU A 1 4.36 -23.83 -4.53
C GLU A 1 4.32 -24.65 -5.80
N LYS A 2 4.76 -25.91 -5.81
CA LYS A 2 4.74 -26.80 -6.99
C LYS A 2 3.37 -26.96 -7.67
N GLU A 3 2.27 -26.91 -6.91
CA GLU A 3 0.90 -26.94 -7.48
C GLU A 3 0.59 -25.69 -8.31
N LEU A 4 1.00 -24.51 -7.82
CA LEU A 4 0.75 -23.24 -8.51
C LEU A 4 1.82 -22.95 -9.57
N TYR A 5 3.04 -23.46 -9.40
CA TYR A 5 4.17 -23.26 -10.30
C TYR A 5 4.85 -24.62 -10.57
N PRO A 6 4.22 -25.49 -11.39
CA PRO A 6 4.80 -26.79 -11.75
C PRO A 6 6.03 -26.63 -12.66
N GLU A 7 6.13 -25.50 -13.34
CA GLU A 7 7.26 -25.06 -14.17
C GLU A 7 7.54 -23.56 -13.93
N PRO A 8 8.71 -23.05 -14.38
CA PRO A 8 9.02 -21.62 -14.25
C PRO A 8 7.95 -20.71 -14.88
N GLN A 9 7.46 -19.74 -14.12
CA GLN A 9 6.43 -18.81 -14.59
C GLN A 9 6.99 -17.78 -15.58
N VAL A 10 6.71 -17.97 -16.87
CA VAL A 10 7.14 -17.05 -17.95
C VAL A 10 6.04 -16.09 -18.41
N PHE A 11 4.76 -16.45 -18.25
CA PHE A 11 3.63 -15.54 -18.51
C PHE A 11 3.36 -14.68 -17.27
N LYS A 12 3.32 -13.36 -17.45
CA LYS A 12 3.24 -12.42 -16.33
C LYS A 12 2.21 -11.33 -16.61
N VAL A 13 1.56 -10.86 -15.56
CA VAL A 13 0.70 -9.68 -15.61
C VAL A 13 1.53 -8.47 -15.21
N HIS A 14 1.76 -7.56 -16.15
CA HIS A 14 2.54 -6.35 -15.94
C HIS A 14 1.60 -5.17 -15.65
N PRO A 15 1.49 -4.71 -14.39
CA PRO A 15 0.78 -3.47 -14.09
C PRO A 15 1.52 -2.24 -14.66
N PRO A 16 0.82 -1.11 -14.87
CA PRO A 16 1.43 0.14 -15.32
C PRO A 16 2.56 0.63 -14.39
N ALA A 17 3.69 1.05 -14.98
CA ALA A 17 4.88 1.50 -14.25
C ALA A 17 4.62 2.72 -13.34
N ASP A 18 3.72 3.61 -13.75
CA ASP A 18 3.33 4.81 -13.00
C ASP A 18 2.66 4.51 -11.64
N LEU A 19 2.18 3.28 -11.45
CA LEU A 19 1.64 2.76 -10.20
C LEU A 19 2.51 1.64 -9.61
N ALA A 20 3.14 0.82 -10.44
CA ALA A 20 3.87 -0.37 -10.03
C ALA A 20 5.32 -0.11 -9.63
N ASP A 21 5.96 0.94 -10.17
CA ASP A 21 7.39 1.20 -9.96
C ASP A 21 7.64 2.37 -8.99
N ILE A 22 6.58 2.95 -8.43
CA ILE A 22 6.63 3.95 -7.36
C ILE A 22 6.54 3.30 -5.98
N LEU A 23 6.87 4.04 -4.92
CA LEU A 23 6.69 3.63 -3.52
C LEU A 23 7.31 2.24 -3.27
N GLU A 24 6.53 1.26 -2.83
CA GLU A 24 7.00 -0.11 -2.57
C GLU A 24 7.69 -0.74 -3.79
N GLY A 25 7.23 -0.42 -4.99
CA GLY A 25 7.79 -0.92 -6.25
C GLY A 25 9.20 -0.42 -6.54
N HIS A 26 9.51 0.81 -6.10
CA HIS A 26 10.85 1.38 -6.23
C HIS A 26 11.88 0.59 -5.42
N PHE A 27 11.53 0.23 -4.18
CA PHE A 27 12.39 -0.53 -3.28
C PHE A 27 12.35 -2.04 -3.55
N ARG A 28 11.35 -2.51 -4.30
CA ARG A 28 11.16 -3.93 -4.62
C ARG A 28 10.84 -4.11 -6.11
N PRO A 29 11.85 -3.95 -7.00
CA PRO A 29 11.64 -4.07 -8.43
C PRO A 29 10.96 -5.37 -8.83
N GLY A 30 9.89 -5.27 -9.64
CA GLY A 30 9.11 -6.41 -10.09
C GLY A 30 8.15 -7.03 -9.06
N PHE A 31 8.07 -6.48 -7.83
CA PHE A 31 7.18 -6.99 -6.78
C PHE A 31 5.71 -7.06 -7.24
N PHE A 32 5.20 -5.97 -7.83
CA PHE A 32 3.80 -5.94 -8.28
C PHE A 32 3.53 -6.78 -9.53
N ILE A 33 4.54 -7.06 -10.35
CA ILE A 33 4.41 -8.05 -11.43
C ILE A 33 4.15 -9.44 -10.82
N GLY A 34 4.93 -9.81 -9.80
CA GLY A 34 4.74 -11.06 -9.07
C GLY A 34 3.35 -11.12 -8.41
N VAL A 35 2.95 -10.06 -7.72
CA VAL A 35 1.64 -9.96 -7.05
C VAL A 35 0.48 -10.07 -8.03
N CYS A 36 0.47 -9.30 -9.12
CA CYS A 36 -0.58 -9.38 -10.14
C CYS A 36 -0.65 -10.78 -10.76
N THR A 37 0.50 -11.37 -11.07
CA THR A 37 0.57 -12.71 -11.68
C THR A 37 0.00 -13.77 -10.76
N VAL A 38 0.43 -13.82 -9.48
CA VAL A 38 -0.06 -14.83 -8.54
C VAL A 38 -1.54 -14.62 -8.21
N VAL A 39 -1.99 -13.39 -8.02
CA VAL A 39 -3.40 -13.10 -7.70
C VAL A 39 -4.30 -13.44 -8.88
N MET A 40 -3.90 -13.15 -10.12
CA MET A 40 -4.63 -13.59 -11.31
C MET A 40 -4.79 -15.11 -11.34
N LYS A 41 -3.71 -15.87 -11.10
CA LYS A 41 -3.78 -17.34 -11.03
C LYS A 41 -4.74 -17.81 -9.94
N LEU A 42 -4.65 -17.25 -8.74
CA LEU A 42 -5.54 -17.59 -7.63
C LEU A 42 -7.01 -17.28 -7.95
N PHE A 43 -7.30 -16.16 -8.59
CA PHE A 43 -8.66 -15.84 -9.05
C PHE A 43 -9.17 -16.88 -10.04
N GLN A 44 -8.34 -17.33 -10.98
CA GLN A 44 -8.76 -18.40 -11.89
C GLN A 44 -9.01 -19.72 -11.16
N CYS A 45 -8.14 -20.12 -10.23
CA CYS A 45 -8.34 -21.34 -9.44
C CYS A 45 -9.61 -21.30 -8.59
N VAL A 46 -9.90 -20.16 -7.95
CA VAL A 46 -11.00 -20.05 -6.98
C VAL A 46 -12.33 -19.71 -7.64
N PHE A 47 -12.32 -18.92 -8.72
CA PHE A 47 -13.54 -18.29 -9.24
C PHE A 47 -13.96 -18.71 -10.65
N SER A 48 -13.15 -19.49 -11.38
CA SER A 48 -13.49 -19.97 -12.73
C SER A 48 -14.80 -20.75 -12.77
N GLU A 49 -15.07 -21.56 -11.74
CA GLU A 49 -16.29 -22.38 -11.63
C GLU A 49 -17.34 -21.78 -10.69
N ALA A 50 -17.07 -20.61 -10.09
CA ALA A 50 -17.98 -20.00 -9.13
C ALA A 50 -19.26 -19.48 -9.82
N LYS A 51 -20.43 -19.93 -9.36
CA LYS A 51 -21.76 -19.52 -9.86
C LYS A 51 -22.36 -18.30 -9.14
N GLY A 52 -21.74 -17.86 -8.05
CA GLY A 52 -22.20 -16.74 -7.20
C GLY A 52 -21.36 -15.47 -7.34
N PRO A 53 -21.71 -14.41 -6.58
CA PRO A 53 -20.93 -13.18 -6.57
C PRO A 53 -19.53 -13.44 -6.01
N ARG A 54 -18.51 -12.91 -6.68
CA ARG A 54 -17.11 -13.13 -6.33
C ARG A 54 -16.60 -11.93 -5.55
N HIS A 55 -16.08 -12.17 -4.36
CA HIS A 55 -15.51 -11.14 -3.51
C HIS A 55 -14.09 -11.54 -3.13
N ALA A 56 -13.16 -10.61 -3.22
CA ALA A 56 -11.81 -10.81 -2.72
C ALA A 56 -11.44 -9.65 -1.80
N LEU A 57 -11.05 -10.00 -0.57
CA LEU A 57 -10.76 -9.05 0.49
C LEU A 57 -9.25 -8.78 0.53
N PHE A 58 -8.86 -7.51 0.45
CA PHE A 58 -7.48 -7.07 0.58
C PHE A 58 -7.38 -5.97 1.64
N GLY A 59 -6.42 -6.08 2.56
CA GLY A 59 -6.25 -5.12 3.65
C GLY A 59 -5.70 -3.78 3.17
N LYS A 60 -6.22 -2.68 3.71
CA LYS A 60 -5.76 -1.30 3.45
C LYS A 60 -4.33 -1.03 3.93
N LYS A 61 -3.77 -1.90 4.78
CA LYS A 61 -2.37 -1.84 5.21
C LYS A 61 -1.43 -1.87 4.01
N ASP A 62 -1.71 -2.74 3.04
CA ASP A 62 -0.95 -2.87 1.80
C ASP A 62 -1.63 -2.03 0.70
N TYR A 63 -1.75 -0.72 0.93
CA TYR A 63 -2.62 0.18 0.16
C TYR A 63 -2.31 0.17 -1.35
N GLN A 64 -1.01 0.20 -1.72
CA GLN A 64 -0.59 0.14 -3.12
C GLN A 64 -0.95 -1.19 -3.77
N GLN A 65 -0.76 -2.32 -3.08
CA GLN A 65 -1.18 -3.63 -3.57
C GLN A 65 -2.69 -3.67 -3.82
N GLN A 66 -3.48 -3.19 -2.87
CA GLN A 66 -4.94 -3.17 -3.01
C GLN A 66 -5.38 -2.33 -4.22
N MET A 67 -4.74 -1.16 -4.45
CA MET A 67 -5.03 -0.33 -5.62
C MET A 67 -4.63 -1.01 -6.93
N VAL A 68 -3.44 -1.61 -6.98
CA VAL A 68 -2.93 -2.35 -8.14
C VAL A 68 -3.89 -3.49 -8.51
N ILE A 69 -4.29 -4.31 -7.53
CA ILE A 69 -5.23 -5.43 -7.77
C ILE A 69 -6.62 -4.91 -8.18
N ARG A 70 -7.12 -3.85 -7.55
CA ARG A 70 -8.41 -3.24 -7.94
C ARG A 70 -8.39 -2.76 -9.39
N ARG A 71 -7.33 -2.07 -9.82
CA ARG A 71 -7.19 -1.62 -11.21
C ARG A 71 -7.01 -2.79 -12.18
N MET A 72 -6.25 -3.82 -11.80
CA MET A 72 -6.11 -5.05 -12.60
C MET A 72 -7.47 -5.71 -12.84
N VAL A 73 -8.26 -5.91 -11.78
CA VAL A 73 -9.62 -6.49 -11.88
C VAL A 73 -10.52 -5.69 -12.82
N GLN A 74 -10.49 -4.36 -12.70
CA GLN A 74 -11.27 -3.47 -13.58
C GLN A 74 -10.81 -3.55 -15.05
N GLN A 75 -9.51 -3.46 -15.31
CA GLN A 75 -8.93 -3.43 -16.66
C GLN A 75 -9.06 -4.78 -17.40
N PHE A 76 -8.97 -5.90 -16.67
CA PHE A 76 -9.18 -7.24 -17.21
C PHE A 76 -10.65 -7.67 -17.19
N ALA A 77 -11.58 -6.76 -16.84
CA ALA A 77 -13.01 -7.02 -16.76
C ALA A 77 -13.37 -8.27 -15.92
N LEU A 78 -12.62 -8.53 -14.84
CA LEU A 78 -12.86 -9.67 -13.98
C LEU A 78 -14.15 -9.42 -13.16
N PRO A 79 -15.10 -10.36 -13.12
CA PRO A 79 -16.37 -10.21 -12.41
C PRO A 79 -16.21 -10.40 -10.89
N ILE A 80 -15.23 -9.69 -10.29
CA ILE A 80 -14.81 -9.81 -8.89
C ILE A 80 -14.92 -8.45 -8.22
N THR A 81 -15.60 -8.40 -7.07
CA THR A 81 -15.64 -7.21 -6.23
C THR A 81 -14.45 -7.22 -5.28
N ILE A 82 -13.59 -6.20 -5.39
CA ILE A 82 -12.47 -6.00 -4.46
C ILE A 82 -12.95 -5.23 -3.23
N VAL A 83 -12.91 -5.88 -2.07
CA VAL A 83 -13.33 -5.32 -0.79
C VAL A 83 -12.10 -4.89 0.01
N ALA A 84 -12.07 -3.64 0.44
CA ALA A 84 -10.97 -3.09 1.23
C ALA A 84 -11.20 -3.34 2.73
N GLY A 85 -10.38 -4.21 3.34
CA GLY A 85 -10.43 -4.46 4.79
C GLY A 85 -9.66 -3.38 5.57
N GLU A 86 -10.21 -2.89 6.67
CA GLU A 86 -9.50 -1.93 7.53
C GLU A 86 -8.22 -2.52 8.13
N THR A 87 -7.21 -1.67 8.31
CA THR A 87 -5.96 -2.08 8.97
C THR A 87 -6.22 -2.34 10.45
N GLN A 88 -6.15 -3.60 10.85
CA GLN A 88 -6.20 -3.96 12.26
C GLN A 88 -4.92 -3.52 12.99
N ARG A 89 -5.08 -3.05 14.22
CA ARG A 89 -4.00 -2.53 15.05
C ARG A 89 -4.04 -3.15 16.43
N ALA A 90 -2.88 -3.34 17.04
CA ALA A 90 -2.76 -3.63 18.45
C ALA A 90 -3.24 -2.44 19.30
N ALA A 91 -3.43 -2.64 20.62
CA ALA A 91 -3.91 -1.61 21.53
C ALA A 91 -3.03 -0.35 21.56
N ASP A 92 -1.73 -0.50 21.33
CA ASP A 92 -0.75 0.59 21.23
C ASP A 92 -0.75 1.29 19.85
N GLY A 93 -1.55 0.82 18.89
CA GLY A 93 -1.68 1.40 17.56
C GLY A 93 -0.75 0.80 16.50
N LEU A 94 0.13 -0.15 16.84
CA LEU A 94 0.95 -0.82 15.82
C LEU A 94 0.06 -1.64 14.86
N ALA A 95 0.28 -1.50 13.56
CA ALA A 95 -0.42 -2.31 12.56
C ALA A 95 -0.06 -3.80 12.73
N LEU A 96 -1.07 -4.66 12.75
CA LEU A 96 -0.84 -6.10 12.87
C LEU A 96 -0.12 -6.63 11.63
N SER A 97 0.90 -7.45 11.86
CA SER A 97 1.75 -8.04 10.83
C SER A 97 2.32 -9.35 11.36
N SER A 98 2.37 -10.39 10.54
CA SER A 98 3.14 -11.60 10.88
C SER A 98 4.61 -11.27 11.13
N ARG A 99 5.15 -10.28 10.42
CA ARG A 99 6.53 -9.79 10.59
C ARG A 99 6.80 -9.13 11.94
N ASN A 100 5.77 -8.76 12.71
CA ASN A 100 5.99 -8.19 14.05
C ASN A 100 6.64 -9.21 14.99
N GLY A 101 6.50 -10.52 14.71
CA GLY A 101 7.17 -11.58 15.47
C GLY A 101 8.68 -11.67 15.23
N TYR A 102 9.23 -10.93 14.28
CA TYR A 102 10.68 -10.84 14.06
C TYR A 102 11.34 -9.75 14.92
N LEU A 103 10.54 -8.87 15.52
CA LEU A 103 11.03 -7.77 16.34
C LEU A 103 11.37 -8.29 17.73
N SER A 104 12.52 -7.88 18.26
CA SER A 104 12.80 -7.95 19.70
C SER A 104 11.81 -7.09 20.49
N GLU A 105 11.78 -7.24 21.82
CA GLU A 105 10.87 -6.47 22.68
C GLU A 105 11.09 -4.95 22.55
N SER A 106 12.35 -4.51 22.47
CA SER A 106 12.71 -3.09 22.29
C SER A 106 12.30 -2.57 20.92
N GLU A 107 12.57 -3.33 19.85
CA GLU A 107 12.14 -2.97 18.49
C GLU A 107 10.61 -2.95 18.37
N ARG A 108 9.92 -3.86 19.06
CA ARG A 108 8.45 -3.90 19.08
C ARG A 108 7.85 -2.68 19.78
N ALA A 109 8.44 -2.24 20.90
CA ALA A 109 8.02 -1.01 21.57
C ALA A 109 8.27 0.21 20.67
N GLU A 110 9.41 0.25 19.98
CA GLU A 110 9.78 1.31 19.05
C GLU A 110 8.91 1.32 17.77
N ALA A 111 8.44 0.16 17.30
CA ALA A 111 7.64 0.02 16.07
C ALA A 111 6.37 0.89 16.03
N VAL A 112 5.82 1.24 17.19
CA VAL A 112 4.67 2.14 17.32
C VAL A 112 4.95 3.53 16.74
N GLN A 113 6.22 3.97 16.76
CA GLN A 113 6.64 5.30 16.32
C GLN A 113 6.39 5.54 14.83
N LEU A 114 6.43 4.49 14.00
CA LEU A 114 6.02 4.61 12.60
C LEU A 114 4.54 5.02 12.47
N SER A 115 3.66 4.43 13.28
CA SER A 115 2.25 4.81 13.26
C SER A 115 2.03 6.24 13.77
N LEU A 116 2.83 6.71 14.72
CA LEU A 116 2.76 8.07 15.23
C LEU A 116 3.28 9.08 14.19
N ALA A 117 4.39 8.77 13.53
CA ALA A 117 4.95 9.58 12.45
C ALA A 117 3.97 9.73 11.28
N LEU A 118 3.30 8.65 10.86
CA LEU A 118 2.26 8.69 9.82
C LEU A 118 1.09 9.61 10.21
N ARG A 119 0.62 9.53 11.47
CA ARG A 119 -0.46 10.41 11.95
C ARG A 119 -0.02 11.87 12.05
N GLY A 120 1.21 12.11 12.49
CA GLY A 120 1.82 13.44 12.53
C GLY A 120 1.88 14.05 11.14
N LEU A 121 2.47 13.33 10.18
CA LEU A 121 2.56 13.77 8.78
C LEU A 121 1.18 14.04 8.18
N ALA A 122 0.19 13.16 8.43
CA ALA A 122 -1.17 13.36 7.94
C ALA A 122 -1.82 14.62 8.52
N ARG A 123 -1.66 14.88 9.82
CA ARG A 123 -2.17 16.09 10.46
C ARG A 123 -1.51 17.34 9.91
N ASP A 124 -0.19 17.34 9.78
CA ASP A 124 0.55 18.51 9.29
C ASP A 124 0.25 18.78 7.81
N ALA A 125 0.03 17.72 7.01
CA ALA A 125 -0.39 17.85 5.62
C ALA A 125 -1.79 18.44 5.48
N LEU A 126 -2.74 18.04 6.34
CA LEU A 126 -4.08 18.63 6.39
C LEU A 126 -4.02 20.11 6.82
N ALA A 127 -3.18 20.43 7.80
CA ALA A 127 -3.00 21.82 8.27
C ALA A 127 -2.37 22.72 7.21
N ALA A 128 -1.55 22.18 6.32
CA ALA A 128 -0.95 22.94 5.22
C ALA A 128 -1.98 23.37 4.14
N ALA A 129 -3.13 22.69 4.04
CA ALA A 129 -4.21 23.00 3.09
C ALA A 129 -3.68 23.29 1.66
N ASP A 130 -4.04 24.43 1.06
CA ASP A 130 -3.60 24.82 -0.29
C ASP A 130 -2.07 25.03 -0.42
N ALA A 131 -1.36 25.21 0.70
CA ALA A 131 0.09 25.29 0.71
C ALA A 131 0.78 23.92 0.70
N LEU A 132 0.03 22.82 0.84
CA LEU A 132 0.56 21.46 0.89
C LEU A 132 1.53 21.15 -0.25
N PRO A 133 1.23 21.40 -1.54
CA PRO A 133 2.18 21.06 -2.62
C PRO A 133 3.55 21.73 -2.47
N ARG A 134 3.60 22.96 -1.93
CA ARG A 134 4.86 23.67 -1.69
C ARG A 134 5.59 23.21 -0.42
N GLN A 135 4.84 22.78 0.59
CA GLN A 135 5.40 22.37 1.89
C GLN A 135 5.69 20.88 2.00
N LEU A 136 5.14 20.06 1.08
CA LEU A 136 5.11 18.61 1.18
C LEU A 136 6.50 18.01 1.35
N ALA A 137 7.45 18.38 0.49
CA ALA A 137 8.82 17.85 0.56
C ALA A 137 9.46 18.12 1.93
N GLY A 138 9.22 19.30 2.52
CA GLY A 138 9.72 19.64 3.85
C GLY A 138 9.04 18.86 4.97
N LEU A 139 7.74 18.59 4.83
CA LEU A 139 6.97 17.78 5.79
C LEU A 139 7.42 16.32 5.79
N GLU A 140 7.54 15.73 4.60
CA GLU A 140 8.01 14.35 4.41
C GLU A 140 9.45 14.19 4.93
N ALA A 141 10.35 15.12 4.59
CA ALA A 141 11.74 15.10 5.05
C ALA A 141 11.85 15.18 6.58
N ARG A 142 11.05 16.03 7.23
CA ARG A 142 11.03 16.11 8.71
C ARG A 142 10.54 14.81 9.35
N ALA A 143 9.49 14.21 8.80
CA ALA A 143 8.93 12.99 9.33
C ALA A 143 9.88 11.78 9.15
N MET A 144 10.57 11.71 8.00
CA MET A 144 11.65 10.75 7.75
C MET A 144 12.82 10.94 8.73
N HIS A 145 13.28 12.18 8.90
CA HIS A 145 14.38 12.50 9.82
C HIS A 145 14.02 12.15 11.27
N ALA A 146 12.79 12.42 11.70
CA ALA A 146 12.33 12.08 13.04
C ALA A 146 12.42 10.56 13.32
N LEU A 147 12.07 9.70 12.35
CA LEU A 147 12.27 8.26 12.49
C LEU A 147 13.76 7.89 12.47
N ALA A 148 14.55 8.49 11.56
CA ALA A 148 15.98 8.21 11.46
C ALA A 148 16.75 8.51 12.76
N THR A 149 16.42 9.60 13.46
CA THR A 149 17.01 9.93 14.78
C THR A 149 16.71 8.91 15.88
N ARG A 150 15.77 8.00 15.63
CA ARG A 150 15.37 6.91 16.54
C ARG A 150 15.94 5.56 16.11
N GLY A 151 16.87 5.55 15.15
CA GLY A 151 17.54 4.34 14.67
C GLY A 151 16.84 3.63 13.50
N TRP A 152 15.75 4.20 12.96
CA TRP A 152 15.12 3.65 11.76
C TRP A 152 15.97 3.95 10.52
N GLN A 153 15.86 3.09 9.51
CA GLN A 153 16.32 3.35 8.16
C GLN A 153 15.08 3.39 7.25
N PRO A 154 14.31 4.49 7.26
CA PRO A 154 13.05 4.53 6.53
C PRO A 154 13.32 4.63 5.03
N ASP A 155 12.62 3.81 4.25
CA ASP A 155 12.65 3.86 2.79
C ASP A 155 11.91 5.11 2.26
N TYR A 156 10.70 5.33 2.75
CA TYR A 156 9.88 6.49 2.43
C TYR A 156 8.78 6.75 3.48
N LEU A 157 8.31 7.99 3.52
CA LEU A 157 7.13 8.39 4.28
C LEU A 157 6.50 9.58 3.56
N THR A 158 5.39 9.33 2.85
CA THR A 158 4.88 10.27 1.83
C THR A 158 3.36 10.45 1.88
N VAL A 159 2.89 11.62 1.45
CA VAL A 159 1.47 11.92 1.26
C VAL A 159 1.13 11.78 -0.22
N ARG A 160 0.13 10.96 -0.53
CA ARG A 160 -0.30 10.69 -1.91
C ARG A 160 -1.81 10.80 -2.06
N ARG A 161 -2.26 11.06 -3.29
CA ARG A 161 -3.67 11.06 -3.64
C ARG A 161 -4.25 9.65 -3.55
N ARG A 162 -5.43 9.51 -2.98
CA ARG A 162 -6.11 8.21 -2.83
C ARG A 162 -6.57 7.60 -4.15
N ALA A 163 -6.71 8.41 -5.21
CA ALA A 163 -7.21 7.95 -6.51
C ALA A 163 -6.16 7.16 -7.33
N ASP A 164 -4.89 7.54 -7.20
CA ASP A 164 -3.83 7.07 -8.10
C ASP A 164 -2.42 6.99 -7.48
N LEU A 165 -2.26 7.34 -6.21
CA LEU A 165 -0.98 7.38 -5.50
C LEU A 165 0.05 8.36 -6.09
N GLN A 166 -0.40 9.31 -6.91
CA GLN A 166 0.45 10.42 -7.35
C GLN A 166 0.58 11.48 -6.24
N PRO A 167 1.61 12.34 -6.29
CA PRO A 167 1.72 13.48 -5.39
C PRO A 167 0.47 14.38 -5.45
N PRO A 168 0.05 14.99 -4.32
CA PRO A 168 -1.07 15.91 -4.30
C PRO A 168 -0.78 17.18 -5.13
N GLN A 169 -1.82 17.68 -5.79
CA GLN A 169 -1.84 18.93 -6.54
C GLN A 169 -2.60 20.00 -5.75
N ALA A 170 -2.43 21.27 -6.11
CA ALA A 170 -3.10 22.37 -5.41
C ALA A 170 -4.63 22.26 -5.44
N SER A 171 -5.20 21.69 -6.50
CA SER A 171 -6.64 21.44 -6.65
C SER A 171 -7.20 20.33 -5.76
N ASP A 172 -6.35 19.51 -5.14
CA ASP A 172 -6.82 18.42 -4.28
C ASP A 172 -7.21 18.90 -2.88
N ALA A 173 -6.72 20.07 -2.45
CA ALA A 173 -7.01 20.65 -1.13
C ALA A 173 -8.43 21.22 -1.02
N SER A 174 -9.06 21.57 -2.16
CA SER A 174 -10.39 22.18 -2.22
C SER A 174 -11.55 21.18 -2.24
N THR A 175 -11.28 19.88 -2.20
CA THR A 175 -12.34 18.86 -2.29
C THR A 175 -12.55 18.21 -0.91
N PRO A 176 -13.59 18.58 -0.14
CA PRO A 176 -14.00 17.75 0.98
C PRO A 176 -14.57 16.45 0.41
N GLN A 177 -13.81 15.36 0.49
CA GLN A 177 -14.33 14.05 0.10
C GLN A 177 -15.24 13.54 1.24
N SER A 178 -16.54 13.53 0.94
CA SER A 178 -17.61 12.78 1.59
C SER A 178 -17.31 11.30 1.74
#